data_AF-A0A958MUX4-F1
#
_entry.id   AF-A0A958MUX4-F1
#
_cell.length_a   1.000
_cell.length_b   1.000
_cell.length_c   1.000
_cell.angle_alpha   90.00
_cell.angle_beta   90.00
_cell.angle_gamma   90.00
#
_symmetry.space_group_name_H-M   'P 1'
#
loop_
_entity.id
_entity.type
_entity.pdbx_description
1 polymer ?
#
loop_
_entity_poly.entity_id
_entity_poly.type
_entity_poly.pdbx_seq_one_letter_code
_entity_poly.pdbx_strand_id
1 'polypeptide(L)'
;MKHSFYLVLLFFVLATPPASLAYIPDFKMIMSRTAENHGRGIYQIVQDVTLQEEPESLVVRETWYIKGENQMRLEVRGRKRLEGLVAMTFIYDGNRRFYVDPNGAKKVSRSSEDWFEPYFHFRFQKNIKP
;
A
#
# COMPACT_ATOMS: atom_id res chain seq x y z
N MET A 1 62.16 -21.77 13.91
CA MET A 1 61.78 -20.38 14.25
C MET A 1 61.00 -19.65 13.15
N LYS A 2 61.38 -19.72 11.86
CA LYS A 2 60.70 -18.99 10.77
C LYS A 2 59.20 -19.32 10.60
N HIS A 3 58.79 -20.58 10.75
CA HIS A 3 57.38 -20.99 10.63
C HIS A 3 56.48 -20.47 11.77
N SER A 4 57.03 -20.29 12.97
CA SER A 4 56.28 -19.76 14.12
C SER A 4 55.92 -18.28 13.91
N PHE A 5 56.83 -17.52 13.28
CA PHE A 5 56.59 -16.12 12.93
C PHE A 5 55.44 -15.95 11.92
N TYR A 6 55.38 -16.81 10.90
CA TYR A 6 54.28 -16.78 9.91
C TYR A 6 52.91 -17.14 10.52
N LEU A 7 52.87 -18.05 11.50
CA LEU A 7 51.64 -18.41 12.20
C LEU A 7 51.12 -17.26 13.07
N VAL A 8 52.03 -16.56 13.77
CA VAL A 8 51.67 -15.37 14.57
C VAL A 8 51.17 -14.24 13.67
N LEU A 9 51.79 -14.04 12.51
CA LEU A 9 51.36 -13.04 11.53
C LEU A 9 49.97 -13.37 10.94
N LEU A 10 49.72 -14.64 10.57
CA LEU A 10 48.43 -15.10 10.06
C LEU A 10 47.31 -14.92 11.10
N PHE A 11 47.59 -15.21 12.37
CA PHE A 11 46.64 -14.99 13.45
C PHE A 11 46.29 -13.50 13.60
N PHE A 12 47.27 -12.61 13.47
CA PHE A 12 47.03 -11.16 13.52
C PHE A 12 46.17 -10.66 12.34
N VAL A 13 46.35 -11.21 11.14
CA VAL A 13 45.50 -10.85 9.98
C VAL A 13 44.05 -11.33 10.18
N LEU A 14 43.86 -12.56 10.67
CA LEU A 14 42.53 -13.13 10.89
C LEU A 14 41.80 -12.54 12.11
N ALA A 15 42.53 -11.97 13.07
CA ALA A 15 41.97 -11.35 14.27
C ALA A 15 41.51 -9.89 14.06
N THR A 16 41.75 -9.30 12.89
CA THR A 16 41.19 -7.98 12.58
C THR A 16 39.71 -8.12 12.24
N PRO A 17 38.78 -7.53 13.04
CA PRO A 17 37.37 -7.58 12.69
C PRO A 17 37.18 -6.81 11.38
N PRO A 18 36.53 -7.40 10.36
CA PRO A 18 36.19 -6.65 9.17
C PRO A 18 35.28 -5.49 9.61
N ALA A 19 35.65 -4.27 9.24
CA ALA A 19 34.78 -3.11 9.38
C ALA A 19 33.56 -3.35 8.48
N SER A 20 32.49 -3.91 9.04
CA SER A 20 31.26 -4.12 8.31
C SER A 20 30.58 -2.77 8.12
N LEU A 21 30.69 -2.23 6.91
CA LEU A 21 29.87 -1.12 6.46
C LEU A 21 28.45 -1.66 6.23
N ALA A 22 27.68 -1.79 7.31
CA ALA A 22 26.28 -2.15 7.23
C ALA A 22 25.49 -0.91 6.79
N TYR A 23 25.10 -0.88 5.52
CA TYR A 23 24.11 0.08 5.04
C TYR A 23 22.76 -0.26 5.65
N ILE A 24 22.23 0.63 6.50
CA ILE A 24 20.87 0.53 7.00
C ILE A 24 19.97 1.19 5.96
N PRO A 25 19.08 0.44 5.29
CA PRO A 25 18.17 1.03 4.33
C PRO A 25 17.20 1.99 5.02
N ASP A 26 16.89 3.09 4.35
CA ASP A 26 15.92 4.05 4.85
C ASP A 26 14.53 3.40 5.02
N PHE A 27 13.76 3.91 5.98
CA PHE A 27 12.38 3.45 6.24
C PHE A 27 11.54 3.39 4.95
N LYS A 28 11.64 4.40 4.08
CA LYS A 28 10.92 4.43 2.79
C LYS A 28 11.26 3.24 1.89
N MET A 29 12.53 2.83 1.85
CA MET A 29 12.97 1.68 1.07
C MET A 29 12.41 0.38 1.65
N ILE A 30 12.48 0.21 2.98
CA ILE A 30 11.92 -0.97 3.67
C ILE A 30 10.41 -1.07 3.40
N MET A 31 9.72 0.06 3.52
CA MET A 31 8.29 0.16 3.30
C MET A 31 7.89 -0.15 1.86
N SER A 32 8.55 0.46 0.88
CA SER A 32 8.32 0.18 -0.54
C SER A 32 8.57 -1.28 -0.88
N ARG A 33 9.68 -1.88 -0.42
CA ARG A 33 9.97 -3.30 -0.64
C ARG A 33 8.97 -4.22 0.04
N THR A 34 8.51 -3.86 1.23
CA THR A 34 7.48 -4.63 1.94
C THR A 34 6.17 -4.58 1.15
N ALA A 35 5.78 -3.41 0.65
CA ALA A 35 4.58 -3.21 -0.16
C ALA A 35 4.60 -3.94 -1.52
N GLU A 36 5.75 -3.91 -2.21
CA GLU A 36 5.96 -4.66 -3.46
C GLU A 36 5.87 -6.17 -3.26
N ASN A 37 6.26 -6.67 -2.08
CA ASN A 37 6.39 -8.09 -1.81
C ASN A 37 5.27 -8.67 -0.94
N HIS A 38 4.42 -7.86 -0.31
CA HIS A 38 3.26 -8.39 0.43
C HIS A 38 2.12 -8.73 -0.54
N GLY A 39 1.45 -9.86 -0.28
CA GLY A 39 0.11 -10.11 -0.81
C GLY A 39 -0.01 -10.21 -2.33
N ARG A 40 0.33 -11.35 -2.92
CA ARG A 40 -0.01 -11.63 -4.33
C ARG A 40 -1.54 -11.77 -4.47
N GLY A 41 -2.21 -10.76 -5.01
CA GLY A 41 -3.65 -10.82 -5.32
C GLY A 41 -4.31 -9.46 -5.46
N ILE A 42 -5.52 -9.43 -6.01
CA ILE A 42 -6.39 -8.24 -5.98
C ILE A 42 -7.19 -8.31 -4.68
N TYR A 43 -7.08 -7.28 -3.86
CA TYR A 43 -7.87 -7.14 -2.64
C TYR A 43 -9.17 -6.42 -2.94
N GLN A 44 -10.26 -6.91 -2.38
CA GLN A 44 -11.55 -6.24 -2.43
C GLN A 44 -11.95 -5.75 -1.04
N ILE A 45 -12.14 -4.45 -0.88
CA ILE A 45 -12.68 -3.84 0.34
C ILE A 45 -14.06 -3.32 0.03
N VAL A 46 -15.06 -3.80 0.77
CA VAL A 46 -16.45 -3.32 0.66
C VAL A 46 -16.78 -2.59 1.95
N GLN A 47 -17.16 -1.32 1.85
CA GLN A 47 -17.56 -0.51 3.00
C GLN A 47 -18.82 0.29 2.68
N ASP A 48 -19.65 0.50 3.71
CA ASP A 48 -20.81 1.38 3.63
C ASP A 48 -20.45 2.70 4.33
N VAL A 49 -20.40 3.79 3.58
CA VAL A 49 -20.13 5.14 4.08
C VAL A 49 -21.47 5.84 4.29
N THR A 50 -21.69 6.33 5.51
CA THR A 50 -22.88 7.10 5.86
C THR A 50 -22.50 8.57 5.99
N LEU A 51 -23.06 9.40 5.11
CA LEU A 51 -22.95 10.85 5.16
C LEU A 51 -24.13 11.37 5.99
N GLN A 52 -23.83 12.05 7.08
CA GLN A 52 -24.85 12.67 7.93
C GLN A 52 -25.06 14.11 7.46
N GLU A 53 -26.23 14.40 6.87
CA GLU A 53 -26.58 15.74 6.42
C GLU A 53 -28.01 16.04 6.91
N GLU A 54 -28.14 16.76 8.03
CA GLU A 54 -29.45 17.01 8.65
C GLU A 54 -30.45 17.59 7.63
N PRO A 55 -31.66 17.02 7.49
CA PRO A 55 -32.34 16.08 8.39
C PRO A 55 -32.16 14.58 8.08
N GLU A 56 -31.34 14.18 7.10
CA GLU A 56 -31.27 12.79 6.64
C GLU A 56 -29.85 12.21 6.53
N SER A 57 -29.75 10.88 6.53
CA SER A 57 -28.48 10.19 6.30
C SER A 57 -28.45 9.56 4.92
N LEU A 58 -27.47 9.95 4.13
CA LEU A 58 -27.19 9.36 2.82
C LEU A 58 -26.21 8.20 3.00
N VAL A 59 -26.51 7.05 2.41
CA VAL A 59 -25.64 5.86 2.50
C VAL A 59 -25.16 5.48 1.12
N VAL A 60 -23.85 5.33 0.97
CA VAL A 60 -23.20 4.85 -0.24
C VAL A 60 -22.35 3.63 0.09
N ARG A 61 -22.32 2.67 -0.83
CA ARG A 61 -21.44 1.52 -0.77
C ARG A 61 -20.24 1.77 -1.67
N GLU A 62 -19.06 1.69 -1.08
CA GLU A 62 -17.79 1.73 -1.79
C GLU A 62 -17.24 0.32 -1.91
N THR A 63 -16.83 -0.04 -3.12
CA THR A 63 -16.08 -1.27 -3.39
C THR A 63 -14.74 -0.90 -3.99
N TRP A 64 -13.69 -1.08 -3.22
CA TRP A 64 -12.31 -0.87 -3.64
C TRP A 64 -11.70 -2.17 -4.11
N TYR A 65 -11.09 -2.15 -5.29
CA TYR A 65 -10.23 -3.21 -5.81
C TYR A 65 -8.80 -2.70 -5.83
N ILE A 66 -7.95 -3.24 -4.96
CA ILE A 66 -6.56 -2.81 -4.79
C ILE A 66 -5.67 -3.92 -5.31
N LYS A 67 -4.96 -3.67 -6.41
CA LYS A 67 -3.97 -4.60 -6.97
C LYS A 67 -2.56 -4.31 -6.47
N GLY A 68 -2.31 -3.06 -6.08
CA GLY A 68 -1.06 -2.58 -5.51
C GLY A 68 -1.16 -1.07 -5.26
N GLU A 69 -0.07 -0.46 -4.81
CA GLU A 69 -0.03 0.96 -4.42
C GLU A 69 -0.49 1.89 -5.56
N ASN A 70 -0.11 1.58 -6.80
CA ASN A 70 -0.38 2.45 -7.93
C ASN A 70 -1.60 2.04 -8.75
N GLN A 71 -2.27 0.93 -8.44
CA GLN A 71 -3.36 0.41 -9.25
C GLN A 71 -4.57 0.07 -8.39
N MET A 72 -5.57 0.94 -8.44
CA MET A 72 -6.81 0.78 -7.67
C MET A 72 -8.03 1.08 -8.55
N ARG A 73 -9.16 0.49 -8.20
CA ARG A 73 -10.47 0.82 -8.76
C ARG A 73 -11.47 0.99 -7.63
N LEU A 74 -12.21 2.09 -7.64
CA LEU A 74 -13.31 2.35 -6.73
C LEU A 74 -14.63 2.28 -7.51
N GLU A 75 -15.56 1.46 -7.04
CA GLU A 75 -16.96 1.53 -7.43
C GLU A 75 -17.79 2.12 -6.28
N VAL A 76 -18.59 3.15 -6.57
CA VAL A 76 -19.51 3.75 -5.61
C VAL A 76 -20.94 3.47 -6.07
N ARG A 77 -21.76 2.89 -5.20
CA ARG A 77 -23.19 2.65 -5.45
C ARG A 77 -24.02 3.21 -4.32
N GLY A 78 -25.08 3.94 -4.65
CA GLY A 78 -26.03 4.42 -3.64
C GLY A 78 -26.78 3.26 -2.98
N ARG A 79 -27.12 3.44 -1.70
CA ARG A 79 -27.93 2.51 -0.91
C ARG A 79 -29.15 3.26 -0.35
N LYS A 80 -30.18 2.53 0.08
CA LYS A 80 -31.43 3.10 0.61
C LYS A 80 -32.03 4.10 -0.41
N ARG A 81 -32.20 5.37 -0.04
CA ARG A 81 -32.78 6.41 -0.91
C ARG A 81 -31.96 6.71 -2.16
N LEU A 82 -30.66 6.37 -2.16
CA LEU A 82 -29.77 6.59 -3.30
C LEU A 82 -29.63 5.36 -4.22
N GLU A 83 -30.34 4.27 -3.91
CA GLU A 83 -30.28 3.04 -4.71
C GLU A 83 -30.75 3.30 -6.16
N GLY A 84 -29.93 2.90 -7.12
CA GLY A 84 -30.17 3.15 -8.56
C GLY A 84 -29.90 4.59 -9.03
N LEU A 85 -29.78 5.55 -8.12
CA LEU A 85 -29.52 6.96 -8.46
C LEU A 85 -28.03 7.30 -8.54
N VAL A 86 -27.21 6.63 -7.72
CA VAL A 86 -25.76 6.87 -7.67
C VAL A 86 -25.02 5.63 -8.13
N ALA A 87 -24.29 5.76 -9.23
CA ALA A 87 -23.34 4.77 -9.71
C ALA A 87 -22.12 5.50 -10.30
N MET A 88 -20.97 5.35 -9.66
CA MET A 88 -19.72 5.96 -10.12
C MET A 88 -18.61 4.92 -10.12
N THR A 89 -17.65 5.11 -11.03
CA THR A 89 -16.43 4.30 -11.06
C THR A 89 -15.23 5.21 -11.26
N PHE A 90 -14.23 5.03 -10.40
CA PHE A 90 -12.95 5.69 -10.48
C PHE A 90 -11.85 4.64 -10.68
N ILE A 91 -10.91 4.94 -11.57
CA ILE A 91 -9.70 4.12 -11.76
C ILE A 91 -8.51 4.99 -11.37
N TYR A 92 -7.66 4.46 -10.50
CA TYR A 92 -6.42 5.09 -10.06
C TYR A 92 -5.26 4.31 -10.67
N ASP A 93 -4.43 4.99 -11.46
CA ASP A 93 -3.24 4.42 -12.10
C ASP A 93 -2.06 5.39 -11.98
N GLY A 94 -1.16 5.09 -11.04
CA GLY A 94 -0.14 6.01 -10.55
C GLY A 94 -0.79 7.31 -10.07
N ASN A 95 -0.19 8.47 -10.33
CA ASN A 95 -0.72 9.75 -9.86
C ASN A 95 -1.92 10.30 -10.66
N ARG A 96 -2.72 9.43 -11.28
CA ARG A 96 -3.85 9.82 -12.14
C ARG A 96 -5.11 9.10 -11.70
N ARG A 97 -6.22 9.84 -11.71
CA ARG A 97 -7.58 9.36 -11.49
C ARG A 97 -8.39 9.55 -12.77
N PHE A 98 -8.96 8.45 -13.25
CA PHE A 98 -9.85 8.40 -14.40
C PHE A 98 -11.27 8.19 -13.94
N TYR A 99 -12.22 8.95 -14.50
CA TYR A 99 -13.64 8.85 -14.18
C TYR A 99 -14.50 9.29 -15.37
N VAL A 100 -15.77 8.93 -15.33
CA VAL A 100 -16.78 9.41 -16.28
C VAL A 100 -17.55 10.52 -15.60
N ASP A 101 -17.63 11.68 -16.24
CA ASP A 101 -18.42 12.80 -15.73
C ASP A 101 -19.94 12.57 -15.94
N PRO A 102 -20.81 13.39 -15.34
CA PRO A 102 -22.25 13.26 -15.54
C PRO A 102 -22.72 13.38 -17.00
N ASN A 103 -21.89 13.95 -17.89
CA ASN A 103 -22.19 14.08 -19.32
C ASN A 103 -21.70 12.86 -20.14
N GLY A 104 -21.16 11.83 -19.47
CA GLY A 104 -20.63 10.63 -20.12
C GLY A 104 -19.22 10.80 -20.70
N ALA A 105 -18.57 11.94 -20.52
CA ALA A 105 -17.22 12.16 -21.01
C ALA A 105 -16.18 11.59 -20.04
N LYS A 106 -15.17 10.91 -20.59
CA LYS A 106 -14.03 10.43 -19.83
C LYS A 106 -13.14 11.60 -19.42
N LYS A 107 -12.87 11.73 -18.13
CA LYS A 107 -12.01 12.76 -17.55
C LYS A 107 -10.82 12.11 -16.84
N VAL A 108 -9.72 12.87 -16.81
CA VAL A 108 -8.49 12.51 -16.10
C VAL A 108 -8.12 13.68 -15.22
N SER A 109 -7.89 13.42 -13.93
CA SER A 109 -7.36 14.38 -12.97
C SER A 109 -6.09 13.84 -12.35
N ARG A 110 -5.11 14.69 -12.06
CA ARG A 110 -3.98 14.32 -11.20
C ARG A 110 -4.50 14.07 -9.78
N SER A 111 -4.07 13.00 -9.15
CA SER A 111 -4.37 12.74 -7.74
C SER A 111 -3.46 13.59 -6.85
N SER A 112 -3.85 13.84 -5.59
CA SER A 112 -2.93 14.46 -4.64
C SER A 112 -1.75 13.52 -4.38
N GLU A 113 -0.55 14.05 -4.16
CA GLU A 113 0.60 13.22 -3.78
C GLU A 113 0.39 12.55 -2.42
N ASP A 114 -0.39 13.16 -1.52
CA ASP A 114 -0.78 12.61 -0.22
C ASP A 114 -1.77 11.44 -0.32
N TRP A 115 -2.36 11.21 -1.50
CA TRP A 115 -3.34 10.13 -1.70
C TRP A 115 -2.67 8.74 -1.77
N PHE A 116 -1.39 8.69 -2.17
CA PHE A 116 -0.64 7.45 -2.34
C PHE A 116 0.22 7.18 -1.13
N GLU A 117 -0.40 6.66 -0.08
CA GLU A 117 0.34 6.04 1.01
C GLU A 117 0.65 4.57 0.68
N PRO A 118 1.86 4.08 0.97
CA PRO A 118 2.16 2.66 0.91
C PRO A 118 1.14 1.85 1.74
N TYR A 119 0.28 1.07 1.09
CA TYR A 119 -0.70 0.24 1.78
C TYR A 119 -0.02 -1.03 2.29
N PHE A 120 0.16 -1.16 3.60
CA PHE A 120 0.65 -2.40 4.19
C PHE A 120 -0.52 -3.38 4.42
N HIS A 121 -0.37 -4.63 3.99
CA HIS A 121 -1.24 -5.70 4.45
C HIS A 121 -0.48 -6.61 5.43
N PHE A 122 -0.38 -6.16 6.67
CA PHE A 122 0.09 -7.04 7.75
C PHE A 122 -0.98 -8.10 8.00
N ARG A 123 -0.75 -9.33 7.53
CA ARG A 123 -1.47 -10.49 8.06
C ARG A 123 -0.94 -10.72 9.48
N PHE A 124 -1.67 -10.27 10.49
CA PHE A 124 -1.42 -10.71 11.85
C PHE A 124 -1.82 -12.19 11.97
N GLN A 125 -0.86 -13.08 11.78
CA GLN A 125 -1.04 -14.48 12.10
C GLN A 125 -0.80 -14.65 13.61
N LYS A 126 -1.90 -14.72 14.38
CA LYS A 126 -2.05 -15.43 15.67
C LYS A 126 -1.65 -14.69 16.98
N ASN A 127 -2.67 -14.23 17.71
CA ASN A 127 -2.96 -14.64 19.10
C ASN A 127 -4.28 -14.00 19.58
N ILE A 128 -5.42 -14.52 19.13
CA ILE A 128 -6.65 -14.48 19.95
C ILE A 128 -6.59 -15.77 20.77
N LYS A 129 -6.21 -15.66 22.04
CA LYS A 129 -6.50 -16.71 23.02
C LYS A 129 -8.00 -16.61 23.39
N PRO A 130 -8.65 -17.75 23.70
CA PRO A 130 -10.08 -17.79 24.02
C PRO A 130 -10.44 -16.93 25.24
#